data_AF-A0A9X6S4Q0-F1
#
_entry.id   AF-A0A9X6S4Q0-F1
#
_cell.length_a   1.000
_cell.length_b   1.000
_cell.length_c   1.000
_cell.angle_alpha   90.00
_cell.angle_beta   90.00
_cell.angle_gamma   90.00
#
_symmetry.space_group_name_H-M   'P 1'
#
loop_
_entity.id
_entity.type
_entity.pdbx_description
1 polymer ?
#
loop_
_entity_poly.entity_id
_entity_poly.type
_entity_poly.pdbx_seq_one_letter_code
_entity_poly.pdbx_strand_id
1 'polypeptide(L)'
;MEKQEVSVKEVLEIFIRYPIYDIDNAEVNNKIQKLIDNLGKSEKICKNYSVISKTIYSLNEIDFANLKIFFGIESEDHFSQFSNSSPLGSKGKDNLQHFWRHVVLSCYQRQYIENITKNVNENVRKTSERLENIGSNVDKVSDRIEKIGNEVDQASKDMGNVSKNFTDVTQKANQAENKVNGIYSEFVGILGVFTALSFALMGSVQVFGNILKNVHTPTLGNIGYVLVVGGIYLLLIYLVIMTLFIGMKKVFNTNENFKYKFDPKFTKHIRCTSFGLVVFGIVLVAIHEIFLT
;
A
#
# COMPACT_ATOMS: atom_id res chain seq x y z
N MET A 1 79.03 -47.43 19.20
CA MET A 1 78.17 -47.51 18.01
C MET A 1 76.73 -47.36 18.47
N GLU A 2 76.21 -46.15 18.33
CA GLU A 2 74.87 -45.75 18.74
C GLU A 2 73.86 -46.46 17.81
N LYS A 3 73.00 -47.32 18.36
CA LYS A 3 71.93 -47.98 17.60
C LYS A 3 70.96 -46.89 17.13
N GLN A 4 70.86 -46.73 15.81
CA GLN A 4 69.86 -45.89 15.15
C GLN A 4 68.47 -46.24 15.73
N GLU A 5 67.89 -45.32 16.49
CA GLU A 5 66.61 -45.50 17.16
C GLU A 5 65.51 -45.48 16.09
N VAL A 6 64.91 -46.64 15.78
CA VAL A 6 63.89 -46.78 14.73
C VAL A 6 62.72 -45.83 15.02
N SER A 7 62.33 -45.03 14.04
CA SER A 7 61.23 -44.06 14.20
C SER A 7 59.86 -44.73 14.07
N VAL A 8 58.84 -44.16 14.71
CA VAL A 8 57.43 -44.61 14.59
C VAL A 8 56.99 -44.67 13.12
N LYS A 9 57.48 -43.74 12.29
CA LYS A 9 57.16 -43.67 10.87
C LYS A 9 57.70 -44.89 10.11
N GLU A 10 58.97 -45.24 10.32
CA GLU A 10 59.58 -46.42 9.67
C GLU A 10 58.90 -47.72 10.09
N VAL A 11 58.50 -47.84 11.36
CA VAL A 11 57.73 -48.99 11.86
C VAL A 11 56.39 -49.10 11.14
N LEU A 12 55.63 -48.01 11.08
CA LEU A 12 54.32 -48.00 10.41
C LEU A 12 54.43 -48.24 8.91
N GLU A 13 55.45 -47.70 8.25
CA GLU A 13 55.68 -47.94 6.81
C GLU A 13 55.91 -49.42 6.47
N ILE A 14 56.55 -50.19 7.35
CA ILE A 14 56.73 -51.63 7.15
C ILE A 14 55.39 -52.36 7.26
N PHE A 15 54.56 -51.98 8.23
CA PHE A 15 53.21 -52.53 8.40
C PHE A 15 52.27 -52.16 7.25
N ILE A 16 52.37 -50.93 6.73
CA ILE A 16 51.62 -50.48 5.55
C ILE A 16 51.98 -51.31 4.31
N ARG A 17 53.24 -51.70 4.17
CA ARG A 17 53.68 -52.51 3.03
C ARG A 17 53.34 -54.00 3.18
N TYR A 18 52.92 -54.46 4.36
CA TYR A 18 52.61 -55.87 4.59
C TYR A 18 51.57 -56.46 3.63
N PRO A 19 50.39 -55.84 3.41
CA PRO A 19 49.39 -56.39 2.48
C PRO A 19 49.84 -56.43 1.00
N ILE A 20 50.95 -55.75 0.68
CA ILE A 20 51.55 -55.72 -0.67
C ILE A 20 52.51 -56.90 -0.85
N TYR A 21 53.04 -57.44 0.26
CA TYR A 21 53.88 -58.63 0.24
C TYR A 21 53.02 -59.89 0.31
N ASP A 22 53.41 -60.91 -0.44
CA ASP A 22 52.77 -62.23 -0.40
C ASP A 22 52.79 -62.79 1.03
N ILE A 23 51.60 -63.02 1.61
CA ILE A 23 51.40 -63.44 3.01
C ILE A 23 52.06 -64.81 3.27
N ASP A 24 52.27 -65.61 2.21
CA ASP A 24 52.92 -66.92 2.27
C ASP A 24 54.47 -66.83 2.21
N ASN A 25 55.03 -65.62 2.09
CA ASN A 25 56.47 -65.43 2.05
C ASN A 25 57.10 -65.50 3.45
N ALA A 26 57.70 -66.65 3.75
CA ALA A 26 58.39 -66.92 5.01
C ALA A 26 59.50 -65.90 5.35
N GLU A 27 60.16 -65.29 4.36
CA GLU A 27 61.19 -64.28 4.60
C GLU A 27 60.59 -62.96 5.13
N VAL A 28 59.45 -62.56 4.56
CA VAL A 28 58.73 -61.34 4.95
C VAL A 28 58.13 -61.51 6.35
N ASN A 29 57.50 -62.65 6.64
CA ASN A 29 56.93 -62.94 7.95
C ASN A 29 58.03 -62.96 9.04
N ASN A 30 59.21 -63.51 8.75
CA ASN A 30 60.35 -63.46 9.66
C ASN A 30 60.88 -62.04 9.90
N LYS A 31 60.91 -61.19 8.87
CA LYS A 31 61.29 -59.76 9.00
C LYS A 31 60.31 -59.01 9.90
N ILE A 32 59.01 -59.26 9.76
CA ILE A 32 57.96 -58.64 10.56
C ILE A 32 57.97 -59.13 11.99
N GLN A 33 58.16 -60.43 12.22
CA GLN A 33 58.31 -60.98 13.57
C GLN A 33 59.48 -60.32 14.32
N LYS A 34 60.65 -60.18 13.67
CA LYS A 34 61.81 -59.48 14.24
C LYS A 34 61.53 -58.01 14.54
N LEU A 35 60.76 -57.32 13.67
CA LEU A 35 60.36 -55.94 13.90
C LEU A 35 59.47 -55.82 15.15
N ILE A 36 58.49 -56.70 15.29
CA ILE A 36 57.56 -56.73 16.43
C ILE A 36 58.29 -57.07 17.73
N ASP A 37 59.23 -58.03 17.71
CA ASP A 37 60.09 -58.34 18.85
C ASP A 37 60.92 -57.14 19.31
N ASN A 38 61.42 -56.33 18.36
CA ASN A 38 62.19 -55.12 18.65
C ASN A 38 61.29 -53.98 19.13
N LEU A 39 60.10 -53.84 18.54
CA LEU A 39 59.09 -52.86 18.92
C LEU A 39 58.62 -53.07 20.37
N GLY A 40 58.36 -54.32 20.76
CA GLY A 40 57.95 -54.66 22.13
C GLY A 40 58.99 -54.30 23.20
N LYS A 41 60.27 -54.22 22.84
CA LYS A 41 61.35 -53.77 23.73
C LYS A 41 61.42 -52.24 23.86
N SER A 42 60.80 -51.49 22.95
CA SER A 42 60.85 -50.03 22.92
C SER A 42 59.58 -49.38 23.46
N GLU A 43 59.58 -49.10 24.76
CA GLU A 43 58.47 -48.41 25.44
C GLU A 43 58.22 -47.00 24.86
N LYS A 44 59.28 -46.28 24.49
CA LYS A 44 59.23 -44.92 23.94
C LYS A 44 58.48 -44.85 22.60
N ILE A 45 58.58 -45.88 21.76
CA ILE A 45 57.87 -45.94 20.48
C ILE A 45 56.42 -46.37 20.74
N CYS A 46 56.24 -47.44 21.51
CA CYS A 46 54.94 -48.05 21.77
C CYS A 46 53.94 -47.13 22.49
N LYS A 47 54.40 -46.31 23.42
CA LYS A 47 53.54 -45.43 24.24
C LYS A 47 53.42 -44.00 23.70
N ASN A 48 54.05 -43.69 22.56
CA ASN A 48 54.01 -42.34 21.99
C ASN A 48 52.79 -42.14 21.09
N TYR A 49 51.62 -42.02 21.72
CA TYR A 49 50.35 -41.80 21.02
C TYR A 49 50.39 -40.59 20.09
N SER A 50 51.02 -39.49 20.49
CA SER A 50 51.05 -38.25 19.71
C SER A 50 51.74 -38.42 18.35
N VAL A 51 52.89 -39.11 18.32
CA VAL A 51 53.61 -39.35 17.06
C VAL A 51 52.89 -40.41 16.21
N ILE A 52 52.32 -41.45 16.84
CA ILE A 52 51.54 -42.49 16.16
C ILE A 52 50.33 -41.86 15.46
N SER A 53 49.50 -41.12 16.20
CA SER A 53 48.30 -40.50 15.64
C SER A 53 48.69 -39.52 14.54
N LYS A 54 49.61 -38.58 14.78
CA LYS A 54 50.05 -37.62 13.75
C LYS A 54 50.51 -38.30 12.46
N THR A 55 51.22 -39.42 12.57
CA THR A 55 51.66 -40.19 11.40
C THR A 55 50.45 -40.78 10.66
N ILE A 56 49.51 -41.41 11.37
CA ILE A 56 48.29 -42.00 10.80
C ILE A 56 47.40 -40.96 10.12
N TYR A 57 47.25 -39.76 10.70
CA TYR A 57 46.50 -38.65 10.10
C TYR A 57 47.18 -38.07 8.84
N SER A 58 48.48 -38.32 8.66
CA SER A 58 49.24 -37.82 7.51
C SER A 58 49.35 -38.84 6.36
N LEU A 59 48.84 -40.07 6.54
CA LEU A 59 48.88 -41.10 5.51
C LEU A 59 47.93 -40.75 4.35
N ASN A 60 48.30 -41.09 3.13
CA ASN A 60 47.35 -41.07 2.00
C ASN A 60 46.31 -42.18 2.17
N GLU A 61 45.25 -42.15 1.35
CA GLU A 61 44.13 -43.09 1.43
C GLU A 61 44.56 -44.57 1.23
N ILE A 62 45.54 -44.81 0.35
CA ILE A 62 46.03 -46.17 0.03
C ILE A 62 46.80 -46.74 1.21
N ASP A 63 47.75 -45.98 1.75
CA ASP A 63 48.56 -46.37 2.89
C ASP A 63 47.70 -46.57 4.14
N PHE A 64 46.69 -45.71 4.32
CA PHE A 64 45.72 -45.84 5.40
C PHE A 64 44.87 -47.11 5.27
N ALA A 65 44.41 -47.43 4.06
CA ALA A 65 43.68 -48.68 3.80
C ALA A 65 44.54 -49.92 4.12
N ASN A 66 45.78 -49.95 3.65
CA ASN A 66 46.70 -51.07 3.93
C ASN A 66 47.00 -51.22 5.43
N LEU A 67 47.17 -50.11 6.14
CA LEU A 67 47.35 -50.14 7.59
C LEU A 67 46.14 -50.75 8.32
N LYS A 68 44.92 -50.36 7.92
CA LYS A 68 43.68 -50.93 8.50
C LYS A 68 43.59 -52.44 8.32
N ILE A 69 44.03 -52.96 7.16
CA ILE A 69 44.05 -54.40 6.87
C ILE A 69 45.00 -55.11 7.85
N PHE A 70 46.23 -54.63 8.01
CA PHE A 70 47.21 -55.29 8.87
C PHE A 70 46.80 -55.35 10.35
N PHE A 71 46.17 -54.28 10.85
CA PHE A 71 45.71 -54.19 12.24
C PHE A 71 44.30 -54.77 12.47
N GLY A 72 43.70 -55.41 11.46
CA GLY A 72 42.40 -56.09 11.58
C GLY A 72 41.22 -55.17 11.84
N ILE A 73 41.26 -53.93 11.34
CA ILE A 73 40.14 -52.98 11.48
C ILE A 73 39.01 -53.33 10.51
N GLU A 74 39.36 -53.83 9.32
CA GLU A 74 38.43 -54.22 8.25
C GLU A 74 38.63 -55.69 7.81
N SER A 75 39.54 -56.42 8.45
CA SER A 75 39.93 -57.80 8.10
C SER A 75 40.47 -58.55 9.33
N GLU A 76 41.12 -59.69 9.12
CA GLU A 76 41.77 -60.45 10.19
C GLU A 76 42.96 -59.67 10.80
N ASP A 77 43.13 -59.74 12.13
CA ASP A 77 44.16 -59.00 12.86
C ASP A 77 45.52 -59.72 12.80
N HIS A 78 46.28 -59.39 11.76
CA HIS A 78 47.63 -59.92 11.56
C HIS A 78 48.61 -59.43 12.63
N PHE A 79 48.48 -58.20 13.13
CA PHE A 79 49.35 -57.68 14.18
C PHE A 79 49.27 -58.54 15.45
N SER A 80 48.06 -58.90 15.88
CA SER A 80 47.84 -59.75 17.05
C SER A 80 48.43 -61.15 16.87
N GLN A 81 48.40 -61.72 15.66
CA GLN A 81 49.04 -63.01 15.35
C GLN A 81 50.55 -62.98 15.64
N PHE A 82 51.26 -61.97 15.11
CA PHE A 82 52.71 -61.81 15.35
C PHE A 82 53.05 -61.37 16.78
N SER A 83 52.19 -60.58 17.41
CA SER A 83 52.38 -60.15 18.81
C SER A 83 52.29 -61.35 19.77
N ASN A 84 51.38 -62.30 19.51
CA ASN A 84 51.19 -63.49 20.35
C ASN A 84 52.31 -64.52 20.21
N SER A 85 52.91 -64.66 19.01
CA SER A 85 54.04 -65.55 18.73
C SER A 85 55.39 -65.03 19.25
N SER A 86 55.46 -63.76 19.66
CA SER A 86 56.70 -63.11 20.12
C SER A 86 57.14 -63.66 21.50
N PRO A 87 58.42 -64.07 21.69
CA PRO A 87 58.95 -64.58 22.95
C PRO A 87 59.27 -63.46 23.95
N LEU A 88 58.32 -62.55 24.16
CA LEU A 88 58.44 -61.38 25.04
C LEU A 88 57.85 -61.66 26.43
N GLY A 89 58.49 -61.11 27.46
CA GLY A 89 57.92 -61.08 28.82
C GLY A 89 56.72 -60.14 28.93
N SER A 90 56.07 -60.11 30.10
CA SER A 90 54.84 -59.33 30.36
C SER A 90 54.95 -57.85 29.95
N LYS A 91 56.06 -57.19 30.27
CA LYS A 91 56.31 -55.78 29.91
C LYS A 91 56.38 -55.54 28.39
N GLY A 92 56.95 -56.48 27.63
CA GLY A 92 57.04 -56.37 26.17
C GLY A 92 55.68 -56.55 25.49
N LYS A 93 54.86 -57.48 26.01
CA LYS A 93 53.48 -57.67 25.56
C LYS A 93 52.59 -56.47 25.87
N ASP A 94 52.74 -55.86 27.05
CA ASP A 94 52.06 -54.61 27.41
C ASP A 94 52.38 -53.46 26.44
N ASN A 95 53.67 -53.30 26.10
CA ASN A 95 54.07 -52.30 25.11
C ASN A 95 53.42 -52.53 23.73
N LEU A 96 53.42 -53.77 23.22
CA LEU A 96 52.79 -54.08 21.94
C LEU A 96 51.27 -53.85 21.97
N GLN A 97 50.61 -54.19 23.08
CA GLN A 97 49.19 -53.92 23.26
C GLN A 97 48.88 -52.42 23.27
N HIS A 98 49.71 -51.62 23.96
CA HIS A 98 49.61 -50.16 23.94
C HIS A 98 49.77 -49.60 22.52
N PHE A 99 50.77 -50.08 21.77
CA PHE A 99 51.01 -49.65 20.41
C PHE A 99 49.82 -49.97 19.49
N TRP A 100 49.36 -51.23 19.51
CA TRP A 100 48.17 -51.67 18.78
C TRP A 100 46.97 -50.78 19.09
N ARG A 101 46.71 -50.54 20.38
CA ARG A 101 45.59 -49.70 20.82
C ARG A 101 45.71 -48.27 20.29
N HIS A 102 46.90 -47.69 20.31
CA HIS A 102 47.14 -46.35 19.79
C HIS A 102 46.93 -46.26 18.27
N VAL A 103 47.38 -47.27 17.51
CA VAL A 103 47.17 -47.33 16.06
C VAL A 103 45.68 -47.46 15.74
N VAL A 104 45.02 -48.47 16.31
CA VAL A 104 43.61 -48.77 16.06
C VAL A 104 42.71 -47.58 16.44
N LEU A 105 42.91 -46.98 17.62
CA LEU A 105 42.15 -45.80 18.02
C LEU A 105 42.35 -44.63 17.06
N SER A 106 43.59 -44.39 16.61
CA SER A 106 43.86 -43.30 15.67
C SER A 106 43.18 -43.54 14.32
N CYS A 107 43.13 -44.79 13.86
CA CYS A 107 42.41 -45.15 12.65
C CYS A 107 40.90 -44.91 12.78
N TYR A 108 40.27 -45.37 13.86
CA TYR A 108 38.84 -45.11 14.09
C TYR A 108 38.53 -43.61 14.19
N GLN A 109 39.38 -42.85 14.88
CA GLN A 109 39.20 -41.40 15.00
C GLN A 109 39.33 -40.70 13.64
N ARG A 110 40.30 -41.09 12.81
CA ARG A 110 40.44 -40.58 11.44
C ARG A 110 39.19 -40.88 10.60
N GLN A 111 38.72 -42.12 10.58
CA GLN A 111 37.50 -42.51 9.83
C GLN A 111 36.26 -41.73 10.30
N TYR A 112 36.11 -41.56 11.61
CA TYR A 112 35.01 -40.78 12.18
C TYR A 112 35.07 -39.31 11.73
N ILE A 113 36.25 -38.68 11.77
CA ILE A 113 36.45 -37.30 11.33
C ILE A 113 36.20 -37.16 9.83
N GLU A 114 36.66 -38.11 9.00
CA GLU A 114 36.40 -38.11 7.56
C GLU A 114 34.91 -38.20 7.25
N ASN A 115 34.18 -39.09 7.94
CA ASN A 115 32.73 -39.22 7.76
C ASN A 115 31.97 -37.96 8.18
N ILE A 116 32.36 -37.33 9.29
CA ILE A 116 31.81 -36.02 9.69
C ILE A 116 32.11 -34.99 8.62
N THR A 117 33.35 -34.92 8.14
CA THR A 117 33.78 -33.94 7.14
C THR A 117 32.99 -34.09 5.84
N LYS A 118 32.75 -35.33 5.39
CA LYS A 118 31.89 -35.63 4.23
C LYS A 118 30.45 -35.15 4.45
N ASN A 119 29.84 -35.50 5.59
CA ASN A 119 28.47 -35.08 5.90
C ASN A 119 28.34 -33.55 6.02
N VAL A 120 29.30 -32.89 6.66
CA VAL A 120 29.36 -31.42 6.73
C VAL A 120 29.44 -30.83 5.33
N ASN A 121 30.31 -31.36 4.47
CA ASN A 121 30.47 -30.87 3.10
C ASN A 121 29.19 -31.05 2.26
N GLU A 122 28.49 -32.18 2.42
CA GLU A 122 27.18 -32.38 1.78
C GLU A 122 26.12 -31.38 2.27
N ASN A 123 26.08 -31.11 3.58
CA ASN A 123 25.14 -30.15 4.15
C ASN A 123 25.47 -28.70 3.75
N VAL A 124 26.75 -28.36 3.62
CA VAL A 124 27.20 -27.08 3.07
C VAL A 124 26.76 -26.95 1.62
N ARG A 125 26.96 -27.97 0.77
CA ARG A 125 26.49 -27.96 -0.62
C ARG A 125 24.97 -27.76 -0.72
N LYS A 126 24.19 -28.53 0.05
CA LYS A 126 22.72 -28.37 0.09
C LYS A 126 22.31 -26.98 0.57
N THR A 127 23.05 -26.41 1.53
CA THR A 127 22.81 -25.03 2.01
C THR A 127 23.12 -24.00 0.92
N SER A 128 24.22 -24.16 0.19
CA SER A 128 24.56 -23.29 -0.95
C SER A 128 23.49 -23.32 -2.04
N GLU A 129 23.00 -24.51 -2.42
CA GLU A 129 21.91 -24.64 -3.39
C GLU A 129 20.61 -23.96 -2.90
N ARG A 130 20.29 -24.06 -1.60
CA ARG A 130 19.16 -23.34 -1.02
C ARG A 130 19.36 -21.82 -1.05
N LEU A 131 20.58 -21.34 -0.79
CA LEU A 131 20.92 -19.92 -0.85
C LEU A 131 20.80 -19.36 -2.27
N GLU A 132 21.24 -20.09 -3.29
CA GLU A 132 21.06 -19.70 -4.70
C GLU A 132 19.57 -19.58 -5.07
N ASN A 133 18.76 -20.55 -4.65
CA ASN A 133 17.30 -20.48 -4.84
C ASN A 133 16.66 -19.30 -4.11
N ILE A 134 17.12 -18.98 -2.89
CA ILE A 134 16.69 -17.79 -2.15
C ILE A 134 17.08 -16.52 -2.93
N GLY A 135 18.30 -16.44 -3.45
CA GLY A 135 18.76 -15.32 -4.28
C GLY A 135 17.85 -15.09 -5.48
N SER A 136 17.55 -16.14 -6.26
CA SER A 136 16.62 -16.04 -7.40
C SER A 136 15.21 -15.56 -7.01
N ASN A 137 14.72 -15.98 -5.83
CA ASN A 137 13.42 -15.52 -5.34
C ASN A 137 13.48 -14.05 -4.87
N VAL A 138 14.59 -13.61 -4.29
CA VAL A 138 14.80 -12.19 -3.93
C VAL A 138 14.78 -11.32 -5.17
N ASP A 139 15.44 -11.73 -6.27
CA ASP A 139 15.42 -10.99 -7.54
C ASP A 139 13.99 -10.87 -8.08
N LYS A 140 13.23 -11.97 -8.11
CA LYS A 140 11.81 -11.95 -8.53
C LYS A 140 10.94 -11.05 -7.65
N VAL A 141 11.21 -10.99 -6.35
CA VAL A 141 10.50 -10.09 -5.43
C VAL A 141 10.87 -8.64 -5.72
N SER A 142 12.15 -8.35 -5.99
CA SER A 142 12.62 -7.02 -6.38
C SER A 142 11.90 -6.51 -7.64
N ASP A 143 11.80 -7.34 -8.69
CA ASP A 143 11.07 -6.98 -9.92
C ASP A 143 9.59 -6.68 -9.67
N ARG A 144 8.95 -7.44 -8.75
CA ARG A 144 7.55 -7.20 -8.38
C ARG A 144 7.39 -5.90 -7.60
N ILE A 145 8.32 -5.59 -6.70
CA ILE A 145 8.32 -4.32 -5.95
C ILE A 145 8.45 -3.14 -6.91
N GLU A 146 9.31 -3.23 -7.93
CA GLU A 146 9.46 -2.18 -8.95
C GLU A 146 8.16 -1.95 -9.73
N LYS A 147 7.49 -3.03 -10.16
CA LYS A 147 6.18 -2.93 -10.84
C LYS A 147 5.12 -2.27 -9.95
N ILE A 148 5.04 -2.67 -8.69
CA ILE A 148 4.11 -2.06 -7.72
C ILE A 148 4.43 -0.56 -7.55
N GLY A 149 5.71 -0.18 -7.47
CA GLY A 149 6.12 1.22 -7.41
C GLY A 149 5.57 2.03 -8.58
N ASN A 150 5.71 1.52 -9.81
CA ASN A 150 5.18 2.16 -11.01
C ASN A 150 3.64 2.27 -11.00
N GLU A 151 2.93 1.24 -10.55
CA GLU A 151 1.47 1.25 -10.42
C GLU A 151 0.99 2.28 -9.39
N VAL A 152 1.69 2.40 -8.25
CA VAL A 152 1.40 3.39 -7.21
C VAL A 152 1.61 4.81 -7.71
N ASP A 153 2.69 5.06 -8.46
CA ASP A 153 2.95 6.37 -9.07
C ASP A 153 1.86 6.77 -10.07
N GLN A 154 1.37 5.81 -10.87
CA GLN A 154 0.27 6.07 -11.78
C GLN A 154 -1.04 6.35 -11.03
N ALA A 155 -1.37 5.56 -10.01
CA ALA A 155 -2.55 5.78 -9.18
C ALA A 155 -2.52 7.14 -8.47
N SER A 156 -1.34 7.61 -8.06
CA SER A 156 -1.14 8.95 -7.48
C SER A 156 -1.44 10.06 -8.48
N LYS A 157 -0.99 9.93 -9.73
CA LYS A 157 -1.33 10.89 -10.81
C LYS A 157 -2.82 10.92 -11.11
N ASP A 158 -3.45 9.75 -11.18
CA ASP A 158 -4.89 9.63 -11.43
C ASP A 158 -5.70 10.27 -10.28
N MET A 159 -5.28 10.04 -9.03
CA MET A 159 -5.86 10.70 -7.85
C MET A 159 -5.73 12.23 -7.91
N GLY A 160 -4.59 12.75 -8.38
CA GLY A 160 -4.38 14.18 -8.59
C GLY A 160 -5.38 14.77 -9.62
N ASN A 161 -5.68 14.04 -10.69
CA ASN A 161 -6.68 14.45 -11.68
C ASN A 161 -8.11 14.37 -11.12
N VAL A 162 -8.44 13.32 -10.37
CA VAL A 162 -9.75 13.18 -9.69
C VAL A 162 -9.98 14.34 -8.73
N SER A 163 -8.97 14.74 -7.95
CA SER A 163 -9.06 15.87 -7.02
C SER A 163 -9.36 17.21 -7.74
N LYS A 164 -8.72 17.46 -8.89
CA LYS A 164 -9.01 18.63 -9.73
C LYS A 164 -10.45 18.60 -10.26
N ASN A 165 -10.87 17.47 -10.83
CA ASN A 165 -12.23 17.31 -11.34
C ASN A 165 -13.29 17.50 -10.23
N PHE A 166 -13.02 16.99 -9.02
CA PHE A 166 -13.90 17.18 -7.87
C PHE A 166 -14.03 18.66 -7.50
N THR A 167 -12.92 19.40 -7.50
CA THR A 167 -12.92 20.85 -7.24
C THR A 167 -13.75 21.61 -8.28
N ASP A 168 -13.61 21.27 -9.56
CA ASP A 168 -14.40 21.87 -10.65
C ASP A 168 -15.90 21.56 -10.51
N VAL A 169 -16.25 20.33 -10.13
CA VAL A 169 -17.63 19.92 -9.87
C VAL A 169 -18.21 20.67 -8.68
N THR A 170 -17.47 20.81 -7.58
CA THR A 170 -17.90 21.61 -6.42
C THR A 170 -18.14 23.07 -6.80
N GLN A 171 -17.26 23.67 -7.60
CA GLN A 171 -17.45 25.05 -8.06
C GLN A 171 -18.71 25.19 -8.93
N LYS A 172 -18.94 24.26 -9.87
CA LYS A 172 -20.15 24.24 -10.70
C LYS A 172 -21.42 24.01 -9.88
N ALA A 173 -21.36 23.15 -8.86
CA ALA A 173 -22.47 22.91 -7.94
C ALA A 173 -22.82 24.18 -7.16
N ASN A 174 -21.83 24.88 -6.60
CA ASN A 174 -22.05 26.15 -5.89
C ASN A 174 -22.62 27.23 -6.83
N GLN A 175 -22.18 27.29 -8.08
CA GLN A 175 -22.75 28.20 -9.08
C GLN A 175 -24.21 27.86 -9.40
N ALA A 176 -24.54 26.56 -9.53
CA ALA A 176 -25.90 26.11 -9.76
C ALA A 176 -26.81 26.41 -8.56
N GLU A 177 -26.33 26.17 -7.33
CA GLU A 177 -27.04 26.50 -6.09
C GLU A 177 -27.36 28.00 -6.02
N ASN A 178 -26.37 28.86 -6.24
CA ASN A 178 -26.58 30.32 -6.27
C ASN A 178 -27.60 30.74 -7.32
N LYS A 179 -27.59 30.11 -8.51
CA LYS A 179 -28.57 30.38 -9.56
C LYS A 179 -29.98 29.94 -9.15
N VAL A 180 -30.12 28.78 -8.52
CA VAL A 180 -31.42 28.28 -8.02
C VAL A 180 -31.95 29.20 -6.91
N ASN A 181 -31.09 29.63 -5.99
CA ASN A 181 -31.47 30.57 -4.94
C ASN A 181 -31.92 31.93 -5.52
N GLY A 182 -31.22 32.41 -6.56
CA GLY A 182 -31.64 33.60 -7.32
C GLY A 182 -33.03 33.42 -7.94
N ILE A 183 -33.26 32.30 -8.64
CA ILE A 183 -34.56 31.97 -9.25
C ILE A 183 -35.67 31.89 -8.18
N TYR A 184 -35.41 31.27 -7.03
CA TYR A 184 -36.39 31.19 -5.95
C TYR A 184 -36.78 32.59 -5.42
N SER A 185 -35.79 33.46 -5.22
CA SER A 185 -36.02 34.85 -4.84
C SER A 185 -36.88 35.59 -5.87
N GLU A 186 -36.61 35.39 -7.16
CA GLU A 186 -37.40 35.93 -8.27
C GLU A 186 -38.85 35.43 -8.24
N PHE A 187 -39.07 34.12 -8.09
CA PHE A 187 -40.41 33.53 -8.01
C PHE A 187 -41.21 34.08 -6.83
N VAL A 188 -40.61 34.17 -5.64
CA VAL A 188 -41.28 34.70 -4.45
C VAL A 188 -41.68 36.16 -4.65
N GLY A 189 -40.83 36.99 -5.26
CA GLY A 189 -41.21 38.38 -5.54
C GLY A 189 -42.27 38.53 -6.63
N ILE A 190 -42.28 37.68 -7.66
CA ILE A 190 -43.33 37.70 -8.70
C ILE A 190 -44.66 37.31 -8.07
N LEU A 191 -44.67 36.24 -7.26
CA LEU A 191 -45.85 35.81 -6.52
C LEU A 191 -46.37 36.92 -5.60
N GLY A 192 -45.48 37.57 -4.84
CA GLY A 192 -45.83 38.70 -3.97
C GLY A 192 -46.50 39.85 -4.72
N VAL A 193 -45.98 40.24 -5.88
CA VAL A 193 -46.60 41.30 -6.70
C VAL A 193 -47.92 40.86 -7.30
N PHE A 194 -48.03 39.63 -7.80
CA PHE A 194 -49.28 39.13 -8.36
C PHE A 194 -50.40 39.07 -7.31
N THR A 195 -50.07 38.64 -6.08
CA THR A 195 -50.99 38.65 -4.94
C THR A 195 -51.42 40.07 -4.58
N ALA A 196 -50.47 41.01 -4.44
CA ALA A 196 -50.79 42.40 -4.13
C ALA A 196 -51.65 43.05 -5.22
N LEU A 197 -51.34 42.80 -6.49
CA LEU A 197 -52.11 43.29 -7.62
C LEU A 197 -53.52 42.69 -7.66
N SER A 198 -53.67 41.40 -7.39
CA SER A 198 -54.97 40.72 -7.35
C SER A 198 -55.87 41.27 -6.25
N PHE A 199 -55.32 41.49 -5.05
CA PHE A 199 -56.08 42.13 -3.95
C PHE A 199 -56.44 43.57 -4.25
N ALA A 200 -55.49 44.34 -4.81
CA ALA A 200 -55.76 45.71 -5.25
C ALA A 200 -56.90 45.72 -6.28
N LEU A 201 -56.81 44.91 -7.34
CA LEU A 201 -57.81 44.85 -8.41
C LEU A 201 -59.17 44.38 -7.88
N MET A 202 -59.24 43.33 -7.07
CA MET A 202 -60.51 42.82 -6.54
C MET A 202 -61.21 43.83 -5.62
N GLY A 203 -60.48 44.43 -4.68
CA GLY A 203 -61.03 45.48 -3.82
C GLY A 203 -61.47 46.70 -4.64
N SER A 204 -60.69 47.03 -5.67
CA SER A 204 -60.97 48.16 -6.55
C SER A 204 -62.23 47.95 -7.42
N VAL A 205 -62.46 46.74 -7.94
CA VAL A 205 -63.68 46.37 -8.69
C VAL A 205 -64.92 46.40 -7.79
N GLN A 206 -64.81 45.97 -6.53
CA GLN A 206 -65.92 46.05 -5.57
C GLN A 206 -66.30 47.51 -5.25
N VAL A 207 -65.31 48.37 -4.99
CA VAL A 207 -65.54 49.80 -4.75
C VAL A 207 -66.20 50.44 -5.98
N PHE A 208 -65.67 50.19 -7.18
CA PHE A 208 -66.25 50.71 -8.42
C PHE A 208 -67.67 50.19 -8.67
N GLY A 209 -67.92 48.90 -8.44
CA GLY A 209 -69.24 48.28 -8.57
C GLY A 209 -70.27 48.86 -7.59
N ASN A 210 -69.87 49.19 -6.36
CA ASN A 210 -70.74 49.85 -5.39
C ASN A 210 -71.09 51.28 -5.80
N ILE A 211 -70.13 52.03 -6.36
CA ILE A 211 -70.38 53.38 -6.88
C ILE A 211 -71.38 53.35 -8.03
N LEU A 212 -71.25 52.40 -8.97
CA LEU A 212 -72.20 52.25 -10.08
C LEU A 212 -73.61 51.85 -9.62
N LYS A 213 -73.72 50.95 -8.63
CA LYS A 213 -75.03 50.51 -8.10
C LYS A 213 -75.82 51.65 -7.44
N ASN A 214 -75.13 52.61 -6.84
CA ASN A 214 -75.77 53.73 -6.14
C ASN A 214 -76.29 54.84 -7.08
N VAL A 215 -76.13 54.71 -8.40
CA VAL A 215 -76.70 55.64 -9.40
C VAL A 215 -78.05 55.09 -9.89
N HIS A 216 -79.12 55.34 -9.14
CA HIS A 216 -80.46 54.82 -9.48
C HIS A 216 -81.20 55.62 -10.56
N THR A 217 -80.75 56.83 -10.90
CA THR A 217 -81.27 57.62 -12.03
C THR A 217 -80.10 58.32 -12.74
N PRO A 218 -79.92 58.12 -14.06
CA PRO A 218 -78.84 58.75 -14.82
C PRO A 218 -79.16 60.23 -15.07
N THR A 219 -78.95 61.07 -14.05
CA THR A 219 -78.91 62.53 -14.19
C THR A 219 -77.49 62.98 -14.56
N LEU A 220 -77.36 64.14 -15.22
CA LEU A 220 -76.04 64.67 -15.62
C LEU A 220 -75.07 64.77 -14.43
N GLY A 221 -75.56 65.11 -13.24
CA GLY A 221 -74.74 65.22 -12.03
C GLY A 221 -74.22 63.88 -11.51
N ASN A 222 -75.03 62.83 -11.49
CA ASN A 222 -74.61 61.50 -11.01
C ASN A 222 -73.53 60.90 -11.93
N ILE A 223 -73.67 61.11 -13.25
CA ILE A 223 -72.66 60.70 -14.24
C ILE A 223 -71.35 61.47 -14.02
N GLY A 224 -71.44 62.78 -13.75
CA GLY A 224 -70.28 63.62 -13.42
C GLY A 224 -69.53 63.12 -12.17
N TYR A 225 -70.26 62.77 -11.11
CA TYR A 225 -69.67 62.22 -9.87
C TYR A 225 -68.93 60.89 -10.11
N VAL A 226 -69.55 59.95 -10.86
CA VAL A 226 -68.90 58.68 -11.23
C VAL A 226 -67.60 58.93 -12.00
N LEU A 227 -67.58 59.93 -12.88
CA LEU A 227 -66.41 60.25 -13.70
C LEU A 227 -65.25 60.83 -12.88
N VAL A 228 -65.54 61.71 -11.91
CA VAL A 228 -64.53 62.25 -10.98
C VAL A 228 -63.91 61.11 -10.16
N VAL A 229 -64.74 60.25 -9.58
CA VAL A 229 -64.27 59.12 -8.77
C VAL A 229 -63.48 58.13 -9.63
N GLY A 230 -63.92 57.84 -10.86
CA GLY A 230 -63.19 57.01 -11.82
C GLY A 230 -61.82 57.58 -12.21
N GLY A 231 -61.72 58.91 -12.38
CA GLY A 231 -60.46 59.59 -12.67
C GLY A 231 -59.44 59.50 -11.53
N ILE A 232 -59.88 59.74 -10.28
CA ILE A 232 -59.04 59.59 -9.08
C ILE A 232 -58.61 58.13 -8.88
N TYR A 233 -59.53 57.21 -9.09
CA TYR A 233 -59.29 55.78 -9.00
C TYR A 233 -58.23 55.28 -9.99
N LEU A 234 -58.28 55.74 -11.25
CA LEU A 234 -57.29 55.40 -12.28
C LEU A 234 -55.87 55.85 -11.86
N LEU A 235 -55.75 56.99 -11.20
CA LEU A 235 -54.49 57.48 -10.66
C LEU A 235 -53.98 56.61 -9.51
N LEU A 236 -54.87 56.21 -8.58
CA LEU A 236 -54.51 55.36 -7.44
C LEU A 236 -54.05 53.97 -7.87
N ILE A 237 -54.78 53.30 -8.76
CA ILE A 237 -54.38 51.96 -9.23
C ILE A 237 -53.04 52.02 -9.97
N TYR A 238 -52.80 53.09 -10.74
CA TYR A 238 -51.52 53.31 -11.39
C TYR A 238 -50.37 53.50 -10.38
N LEU A 239 -50.57 54.27 -9.30
CA LEU A 239 -49.57 54.45 -8.23
C LEU A 239 -49.23 53.12 -7.54
N VAL A 240 -50.24 52.30 -7.25
CA VAL A 240 -50.04 50.96 -6.67
C VAL A 240 -49.20 50.08 -7.59
N ILE A 241 -49.55 50.02 -8.89
CA ILE A 241 -48.77 49.27 -9.89
C ILE A 241 -47.32 49.77 -9.93
N MET A 242 -47.10 51.09 -10.02
CA MET A 242 -45.77 51.69 -10.04
C MET A 242 -44.94 51.29 -8.80
N THR A 243 -45.55 51.36 -7.61
CA THR A 243 -44.90 51.02 -6.35
C THR A 243 -44.54 49.54 -6.27
N LEU A 244 -45.40 48.65 -6.76
CA LEU A 244 -45.16 47.20 -6.79
C LEU A 244 -44.03 46.83 -7.76
N PHE A 245 -43.98 47.41 -8.95
CA PHE A 245 -42.90 47.17 -9.91
C PHE A 245 -41.55 47.75 -9.42
N ILE A 246 -41.56 48.87 -8.70
CA ILE A 246 -40.35 49.40 -8.03
C ILE A 246 -39.92 48.48 -6.88
N GLY A 247 -40.86 48.00 -6.08
CA GLY A 247 -40.61 47.04 -4.99
C GLY A 247 -40.00 45.74 -5.51
N MET A 248 -40.58 45.19 -6.57
CA MET A 248 -40.08 44.02 -7.30
C MET A 248 -38.63 44.21 -7.76
N LYS A 249 -38.33 45.36 -8.36
CA LYS A 249 -36.97 45.70 -8.77
C LYS A 249 -35.98 45.74 -7.60
N LYS A 250 -36.40 46.23 -6.42
CA LYS A 250 -35.56 46.28 -5.22
C LYS A 250 -35.28 44.89 -4.65
N VAL A 251 -36.23 43.96 -4.75
CA VAL A 251 -36.09 42.59 -4.26
C VAL A 251 -35.23 41.75 -5.23
N PHE A 252 -35.26 42.03 -6.53
CA PHE A 252 -34.58 41.22 -7.55
C PHE A 252 -33.17 41.68 -7.92
N ASN A 253 -32.79 42.93 -7.65
CA ASN A 253 -31.48 43.43 -8.08
C ASN A 253 -30.49 43.58 -6.93
N THR A 254 -29.48 42.70 -6.96
CA THR A 254 -28.17 42.88 -6.31
C THR A 254 -27.22 43.74 -7.17
N ASN A 255 -27.60 44.11 -8.40
CA ASN A 255 -26.79 44.93 -9.30
C ASN A 255 -27.28 46.39 -9.37
N GLU A 256 -26.49 47.31 -8.81
CA GLU A 256 -26.83 48.72 -8.57
C GLU A 256 -27.02 49.59 -9.84
N ASN A 257 -26.69 49.10 -11.04
CA ASN A 257 -26.47 49.96 -12.21
C ASN A 257 -27.66 50.17 -13.16
N PHE A 258 -28.78 49.45 -13.00
CA PHE A 258 -29.95 49.66 -13.86
C PHE A 258 -31.01 50.53 -13.16
N LYS A 259 -31.10 51.82 -13.51
CA LYS A 259 -32.23 52.67 -13.13
C LYS A 259 -33.46 52.19 -13.90
N TYR A 260 -34.46 51.64 -13.19
CA TYR A 260 -35.75 51.28 -13.77
C TYR A 260 -36.41 52.58 -14.25
N LYS A 261 -36.54 52.71 -15.57
CA LYS A 261 -37.16 53.87 -16.21
C LYS A 261 -38.53 53.43 -16.70
N PHE A 262 -39.58 53.84 -16.00
CA PHE A 262 -40.91 53.82 -16.60
C PHE A 262 -40.91 54.77 -17.80
N ASP A 263 -41.64 54.41 -18.85
CA ASP A 263 -41.76 55.27 -20.02
C ASP A 263 -42.42 56.60 -19.59
N PRO A 264 -41.70 57.73 -19.62
CA PRO A 264 -42.24 59.01 -19.22
C PRO A 264 -43.41 59.44 -20.10
N LYS A 265 -43.50 58.94 -21.35
CA LYS A 265 -44.64 59.20 -22.25
C LYS A 265 -45.90 58.51 -21.75
N PHE A 266 -45.80 57.25 -21.30
CA PHE A 266 -46.94 56.49 -20.77
C PHE A 266 -47.44 57.06 -19.45
N THR A 267 -46.54 57.38 -18.52
CA THR A 267 -46.89 58.05 -17.25
C THR A 267 -47.56 59.40 -17.49
N LYS A 268 -47.07 60.16 -18.48
CA LYS A 268 -47.68 61.45 -18.86
C LYS A 268 -49.07 61.26 -19.45
N HIS A 269 -49.25 60.25 -20.30
CA HIS A 269 -50.55 59.94 -20.90
C HIS A 269 -51.60 59.58 -19.85
N ILE A 270 -51.29 58.67 -18.93
CA ILE A 270 -52.20 58.27 -17.84
C ILE A 270 -52.60 59.45 -16.96
N ARG A 271 -51.62 60.28 -16.55
CA ARG A 271 -51.90 61.48 -15.75
C ARG A 271 -52.79 62.47 -16.51
N CYS A 272 -52.56 62.65 -17.81
CA CYS A 272 -53.38 63.52 -18.65
C CYS A 272 -54.82 63.01 -18.76
N THR A 273 -55.01 61.71 -19.02
CA THR A 273 -56.33 61.08 -19.13
C THR A 273 -57.09 61.14 -17.80
N SER A 274 -56.44 60.84 -16.69
CA SER A 274 -57.04 60.96 -15.35
C SER A 274 -57.47 62.40 -15.05
N PHE A 275 -56.59 63.38 -15.31
CA PHE A 275 -56.91 64.80 -15.12
C PHE A 275 -58.09 65.25 -16.00
N GLY A 276 -58.12 64.81 -17.27
CA GLY A 276 -59.21 65.10 -18.19
C GLY A 276 -60.56 64.54 -17.72
N LEU A 277 -60.59 63.31 -17.19
CA LEU A 277 -61.80 62.71 -16.63
C LEU A 277 -62.33 63.49 -15.41
N VAL A 278 -61.43 63.93 -14.52
CA VAL A 278 -61.81 64.71 -13.34
C VAL A 278 -62.38 66.08 -13.75
N VAL A 279 -61.69 66.80 -14.65
CA VAL A 279 -62.14 68.12 -15.13
C VAL A 279 -63.48 68.01 -15.86
N PHE A 280 -63.63 67.03 -16.75
CA PHE A 280 -64.88 66.81 -17.47
C PHE A 280 -66.03 66.43 -16.52
N GLY A 281 -65.74 65.63 -15.48
CA GLY A 281 -66.72 65.26 -14.47
C GLY A 281 -67.20 66.46 -13.66
N ILE A 282 -66.29 67.34 -13.23
CA ILE A 282 -66.63 68.58 -12.51
C ILE A 282 -67.49 69.51 -13.38
N VAL A 283 -67.14 69.66 -14.66
CA VAL A 283 -67.91 70.48 -15.61
C VAL A 283 -69.34 69.95 -15.78
N LEU A 284 -69.52 68.63 -15.88
CA LEU A 284 -70.85 68.03 -15.98
C LEU A 284 -71.70 68.25 -14.72
N VAL A 285 -71.08 68.18 -13.53
CA VAL A 285 -71.76 68.50 -12.26
C VAL A 285 -72.17 69.98 -12.22
N ALA A 286 -71.27 70.88 -12.59
CA ALA A 286 -71.54 72.32 -12.60
C ALA A 286 -72.63 72.71 -13.61
N ILE A 287 -72.63 72.13 -14.81
CA ILE A 287 -73.69 72.33 -15.82
C ILE A 287 -75.03 71.83 -15.29
N HIS A 288 -75.04 70.70 -14.56
CA HIS A 288 -76.26 70.18 -13.96
C HIS A 288 -76.83 71.13 -12.89
N GLU A 289 -75.97 71.69 -12.03
CA GLU A 289 -76.39 72.69 -11.03
C GLU A 289 -76.93 73.98 -11.68
N ILE A 290 -76.30 74.45 -12.76
CA ILE A 290 -76.76 75.64 -13.51
C ILE A 290 -78.11 75.38 -14.19
N PHE A 291 -78.38 74.16 -14.68
CA PHE A 291 -79.63 73.81 -15.34
C PHE A 291 -80.79 73.51 -14.37
N LEU A 292 -80.50 73.31 -13.08
CA LEU A 292 -81.48 73.11 -12.01
C LEU A 292 -81.81 74.39 -11.22
N THR A 293 -81.06 75.48 -11.43
CA THR A 293 -81.31 76.82 -10.85
C THR A 293 -82.15 77.67 -11.81
#